data_AF-A0A2M8EP63-F1
#
_entry.id   AF-A0A2M8EP63-F1
#
_cell.length_a   1.000
_cell.length_b   1.000
_cell.length_c   1.000
_cell.angle_alpha   90.00
_cell.angle_beta   90.00
_cell.angle_gamma   90.00
#
_symmetry.space_group_name_H-M   'P 1'
#
loop_
_entity.id
_entity.type
_entity.pdbx_description
1 polymer ?
#
loop_
_entity_poly.entity_id
_entity_poly.type
_entity_poly.pdbx_seq_one_letter_code
_entity_poly.pdbx_strand_id
1 'polypeptide(L)'
;MKTTSKKIHQFPVIVQEDESGGFWVSCPALEGCYSQGETIDKALANMQEAILLTLEDLPIKKQRALSEKQVSLHLVGVWTYSPAFQVKW
;
A
#
# COMPACT_ATOMS: atom_id res chain seq x y z
N MET A 1 6.58 -4.30 -38.20
CA MET A 1 7.25 -4.38 -36.89
C MET A 1 6.28 -3.88 -35.84
N LYS A 2 5.88 -4.72 -34.87
CA LYS A 2 4.96 -4.27 -33.80
C LYS A 2 5.80 -3.56 -32.73
N THR A 3 5.75 -2.24 -32.72
CA THR A 3 6.37 -1.40 -31.69
C THR A 3 5.61 -1.58 -30.38
N THR A 4 6.11 -2.45 -29.50
CA THR A 4 5.57 -2.61 -28.14
C THR A 4 6.02 -1.47 -27.26
N SER A 5 5.17 -0.45 -27.12
CA SER A 5 5.35 0.65 -26.15
C SER A 5 5.34 0.09 -24.72
N LYS A 6 6.42 0.32 -23.95
CA LYS A 6 6.53 -0.09 -22.55
C LYS A 6 5.62 0.82 -21.71
N LYS A 7 4.51 0.27 -21.20
CA LYS A 7 3.59 1.00 -20.31
C LYS A 7 4.10 0.90 -18.87
N ILE A 8 4.23 2.03 -18.18
CA ILE A 8 4.58 2.06 -16.75
C ILE A 8 3.27 1.97 -15.95
N HIS A 9 3.17 0.99 -15.06
CA HIS A 9 2.06 0.86 -14.12
C HIS A 9 2.53 1.30 -12.74
N GLN A 10 1.78 2.18 -12.10
CA GLN A 10 2.08 2.69 -10.77
C GLN A 10 1.04 2.16 -9.80
N PHE A 11 1.50 1.68 -8.64
CA PHE A 11 0.65 1.18 -7.58
C PHE A 11 0.83 2.04 -6.33
N PRO A 12 -0.27 2.43 -5.68
CA PRO A 12 -0.20 3.15 -4.41
C PRO A 12 0.38 2.21 -3.34
N VAL A 13 1.26 2.74 -2.50
CA VAL A 13 1.79 2.01 -1.35
C VAL A 13 1.74 2.89 -0.11
N ILE A 14 1.47 2.27 1.04
CA ILE A 14 1.48 2.91 2.36
C ILE A 14 2.63 2.29 3.12
N VAL A 15 3.57 3.13 3.56
CA VAL A 15 4.72 2.74 4.39
C VAL A 15 4.44 3.15 5.83
N GLN A 16 4.72 2.26 6.77
CA GLN A 16 4.61 2.50 8.22
C GLN A 16 5.89 2.02 8.89
N GLU A 17 6.34 2.73 9.93
CA GLU A 17 7.43 2.25 10.78
C GLU A 17 6.91 1.12 11.68
N ASP A 18 7.73 0.10 11.86
CA ASP A 18 7.45 -1.01 12.77
C ASP A 18 7.97 -0.66 14.18
N GLU A 19 7.23 -1.03 15.22
CA GLU A 19 7.58 -0.85 16.63
C GLU A 19 8.91 -1.55 17.00
N SER A 20 9.23 -2.65 16.31
CA SER A 20 10.48 -3.41 16.51
C SER A 20 11.67 -2.86 15.69
N GLY A 21 11.45 -1.79 14.91
CA GLY A 21 12.38 -1.23 13.94
C GLY A 21 12.18 -1.79 12.53
N GLY A 22 12.51 -0.96 11.53
CA GLY A 22 12.25 -1.25 10.12
C GLY A 22 10.91 -0.67 9.64
N PHE A 23 10.49 -1.11 8.46
CA PHE A 23 9.34 -0.55 7.74
C PHE A 23 8.43 -1.66 7.22
N TRP A 24 7.15 -1.52 7.51
CA TRP A 24 6.08 -2.30 6.91
C TRP A 24 5.45 -1.54 5.75
N VAL A 25 5.12 -2.24 4.68
CA VAL A 25 4.55 -1.64 3.46
C VAL A 25 3.33 -2.44 3.03
N SER A 26 2.29 -1.74 2.59
CA SER A 26 1.08 -2.33 2.03
C SER A 26 0.67 -1.65 0.74
N CYS A 27 0.07 -2.40 -0.18
CA CYS A 27 -0.52 -1.84 -1.40
C CYS A 27 -2.05 -1.85 -1.28
N PRO A 28 -2.73 -0.72 -0.98
CA PRO A 28 -4.19 -0.70 -0.84
C PRO A 28 -4.96 -1.06 -2.12
N ALA A 29 -4.32 -0.99 -3.29
CA ALA A 29 -4.92 -1.46 -4.54
C ALA A 29 -4.96 -3.00 -4.63
N LEU A 30 -4.08 -3.70 -3.91
CA LEU A 30 -3.97 -5.15 -3.89
C LEU A 30 -4.25 -5.68 -2.48
N GLU A 31 -5.49 -6.10 -2.26
CA GLU A 31 -5.89 -6.68 -0.98
C GLU A 31 -4.99 -7.86 -0.60
N GLY A 32 -4.46 -7.85 0.64
CA GLY A 32 -3.56 -8.88 1.12
C GLY A 32 -2.09 -8.73 0.70
N CYS A 33 -1.73 -7.70 -0.09
CA CYS A 33 -0.35 -7.49 -0.54
C CYS A 33 0.43 -6.63 0.48
N TYR A 34 1.31 -7.33 1.20
CA TYR A 34 2.13 -6.78 2.28
C TYR A 34 3.59 -7.16 2.10
N SER A 35 4.48 -6.30 2.57
CA SER A 35 5.92 -6.58 2.60
C SER A 35 6.59 -5.81 3.74
N GLN A 36 7.86 -6.08 4.00
CA GLN A 36 8.64 -5.45 5.06
C GLN A 36 10.10 -5.31 4.64
N GLY A 37 10.82 -4.35 5.23
CA GLY A 37 12.27 -4.24 5.11
C GLY A 37 12.88 -3.42 6.25
N GLU A 38 14.16 -3.64 6.53
CA GLU A 38 14.92 -2.88 7.54
C GLU A 38 15.07 -1.40 7.18
N THR A 39 15.02 -1.08 5.89
CA THR A 39 15.06 0.29 5.35
C THR A 39 13.88 0.52 4.42
N ILE A 40 13.53 1.78 4.20
CA ILE A 40 12.47 2.16 3.24
C ILE A 40 12.77 1.57 1.86
N ASP A 41 14.00 1.69 1.37
CA ASP A 41 14.39 1.18 0.05
C ASP A 41 14.23 -0.34 -0.06
N LYS A 42 14.64 -1.10 0.98
CA LYS A 42 14.48 -2.56 1.03
C LYS A 42 13.00 -2.94 1.06
N ALA A 43 12.21 -2.24 1.85
CA ALA A 43 10.78 -2.50 1.98
C ALA A 43 10.03 -2.20 0.66
N LEU A 44 10.40 -1.12 -0.04
CA LEU A 44 9.85 -0.79 -1.35
C LEU A 44 10.29 -1.77 -2.44
N ALA A 45 11.55 -2.23 -2.43
CA ALA A 45 12.03 -3.26 -3.34
C ALA A 45 11.26 -4.57 -3.15
N ASN A 46 11.12 -5.02 -1.90
CA ASN A 46 10.34 -6.22 -1.58
C ASN A 46 8.85 -6.06 -1.95
N MET A 47 8.30 -4.85 -1.81
CA MET A 47 6.92 -4.57 -2.23
C MET A 47 6.76 -4.66 -3.76
N GLN A 48 7.76 -4.22 -4.55
CA GLN A 48 7.71 -4.39 -6.01
C GLN A 48 7.63 -5.87 -6.40
N GLU A 49 8.43 -6.73 -5.75
CA GLU A 49 8.39 -8.17 -5.99
C GLU A 49 7.04 -8.78 -5.59
N ALA A 50 6.51 -8.40 -4.42
CA ALA A 50 5.18 -8.87 -3.96
C ALA A 50 4.05 -8.47 -4.92
N ILE A 51 4.08 -7.24 -5.44
CA ILE A 51 3.13 -6.76 -6.46
C ILE A 51 3.25 -7.60 -7.75
N LEU A 52 4.48 -7.85 -8.22
CA LEU A 52 4.70 -8.63 -9.45
C LEU A 52 4.15 -10.04 -9.31
N LEU A 53 4.46 -10.74 -8.23
CA LEU A 53 3.94 -12.08 -7.94
C LEU A 53 2.41 -12.09 -7.90
N THR A 54 1.81 -11.11 -7.23
CA THR A 54 0.35 -10.98 -7.17
C THR A 54 -0.28 -10.77 -8.55
N LEU A 55 0.36 -10.00 -9.42
CA LEU A 55 -0.14 -9.75 -10.78
C LEU A 55 -0.03 -11.00 -11.66
N GLU A 56 1.01 -11.81 -11.51
CA GLU A 56 1.20 -13.05 -12.26
C GLU A 56 0.03 -14.04 -12.04
N ASP A 57 -0.52 -14.10 -10.83
CA ASP A 57 -1.66 -14.95 -10.48
C ASP A 57 -3.02 -14.37 -10.92
N LEU A 58 -3.08 -13.10 -11.31
CA LEU A 58 -4.32 -12.42 -11.68
C LEU A 58 -4.61 -12.47 -13.19
N PRO A 59 -5.87 -12.62 -13.62
CA PRO A 59 -6.22 -12.51 -15.03
C PRO A 59 -5.96 -11.09 -15.55
N ILE A 60 -5.49 -10.97 -16.80
CA ILE A 60 -5.12 -9.68 -17.46
C ILE A 60 -6.20 -8.60 -17.32
N LYS A 61 -7.49 -8.98 -17.38
CA LYS A 61 -8.61 -8.05 -17.18
C LYS A 61 -8.57 -7.36 -15.82
N LYS A 62 -8.25 -8.10 -14.75
CA LYS A 62 -8.10 -7.55 -13.39
C LYS A 62 -6.84 -6.69 -13.28
N GLN A 63 -5.71 -7.13 -13.84
CA GLN A 63 -4.46 -6.37 -13.80
C GLN A 63 -4.63 -4.95 -14.37
N ARG A 64 -5.31 -4.81 -15.51
CA ARG A 64 -5.58 -3.49 -16.12
C ARG A 64 -6.43 -2.60 -15.23
N ALA A 65 -7.52 -3.13 -14.71
CA ALA A 65 -8.43 -2.38 -13.83
C ALA A 65 -7.71 -1.87 -12.57
N LEU A 66 -6.78 -2.64 -12.02
CA LEU A 66 -6.00 -2.26 -10.85
C LEU A 66 -5.02 -1.12 -11.16
N SER A 67 -4.38 -1.15 -12.33
CA SER A 67 -3.43 -0.11 -12.73
C SER A 67 -4.06 1.25 -13.05
N GLU A 68 -5.38 1.30 -13.21
CA GLU A 68 -6.13 2.52 -13.51
C GLU A 68 -6.80 3.13 -12.26
N LYS A 69 -6.79 2.41 -11.13
CA LYS A 69 -7.36 2.92 -9.87
C LYS A 69 -6.46 4.01 -9.29
N GLN A 70 -6.94 5.25 -9.35
CA GLN A 70 -6.41 6.32 -8.52
C GLN A 70 -6.97 6.18 -7.10
N VAL A 71 -6.11 6.31 -6.11
CA VAL A 71 -6.51 6.40 -4.70
C VAL A 71 -5.94 7.68 -4.11
N SER A 72 -6.74 8.30 -3.25
CA SER A 72 -6.33 9.45 -2.46
C SER A 72 -6.21 9.02 -1.00
N LEU A 73 -5.11 9.39 -0.35
CA LEU A 73 -4.90 9.14 1.07
C LEU A 73 -5.50 10.31 1.86
N HIS A 74 -6.51 10.04 2.68
CA HIS A 74 -7.12 11.01 3.58
C HIS A 74 -7.07 10.49 5.01
N LEU A 75 -6.56 11.30 5.94
CA LEU A 75 -6.61 11.01 7.37
C LEU A 75 -7.92 11.56 7.93
N VAL A 76 -8.73 10.70 8.56
CA VAL A 76 -9.99 11.09 9.21
C VAL A 76 -9.81 10.90 10.71
N GLY A 77 -9.75 12.02 11.44
CA GLY A 77 -9.73 12.01 12.90
C GLY A 77 -11.12 11.73 13.46
N VAL A 78 -11.21 10.82 14.42
CA VAL A 78 -12.43 10.54 15.18
C VAL A 78 -12.25 10.99 16.63
N TRP A 79 -13.29 11.57 17.21
CA TRP A 79 -13.30 11.90 18.63
C TRP A 79 -13.69 10.68 19.46
N THR A 80 -12.93 10.43 20.52
CA THR A 80 -13.31 9.47 21.57
C THR A 80 -13.50 10.25 22.87
N TYR A 81 -14.56 9.93 23.63
CA TYR A 81 -14.75 10.48 24.96
C TYR A 81 -13.78 9.78 25.92
N SER A 82 -12.78 10.51 26.41
CA SER A 82 -11.93 10.03 27.50
C SER A 82 -12.69 10.14 28.83
N PRO A 83 -12.89 9.03 29.58
CA PRO A 83 -13.55 9.09 30.89
C PRO A 83 -12.72 9.81 31.96
N ALA A 84 -11.46 10.20 31.67
CA ALA A 84 -10.55 10.81 32.64
C ALA A 84 -10.81 12.29 32.96
N PHE A 85 -11.75 12.95 32.25
CA PHE A 85 -12.06 14.36 32.46
C PHE A 85 -13.56 14.56 32.73
N GLN A 86 -14.07 13.95 33.80
CA GLN A 86 -15.30 14.43 34.41
C GLN A 86 -14.95 15.61 35.30
N VAL A 87 -15.02 16.82 34.73
CA VAL A 87 -14.99 18.06 35.51
C VAL A 87 -16.25 18.05 36.38
N LYS A 88 -16.04 17.86 37.68
CA LYS A 88 -17.08 17.93 38.71
C LYS A 88 -17.32 19.42 38.99
N TRP A 89 -18.55 19.87 38.75
CA TRP A 89 -19.03 21.23 39.00
C TRP A 89 -18.80 21.67 40.45
#